data_AF-A0A1H7EU43-F1
#
_entry.id   AF-A0A1H7EU43-F1
#
_cell.length_a   1.000
_cell.length_b   1.000
_cell.length_c   1.000
_cell.angle_alpha   90.00
_cell.angle_beta   90.00
_cell.angle_gamma   90.00
#
_symmetry.space_group_name_H-M   'P 1'
#
loop_
_entity.id
_entity.type
_entity.pdbx_description
1 polymer ?
#
loop_
_entity_poly.entity_id
_entity_poly.type
_entity_poly.pdbx_seq_one_letter_code
_entity_poly.pdbx_strand_id
1 'polypeptide(L)' 'MTFYGQLDSINDDFIIGDCGMIYVFVCFECLETKSVLQSY' A
#
# COMPACT_ATOMS: atom_id res chain seq x y z
N MET A 1 13.08 2.53 6.34
CA MET A 1 11.81 2.51 5.58
C MET A 1 10.88 3.56 6.14
N THR A 2 10.43 4.50 5.32
CA THR A 2 9.54 5.61 5.70
C THR A 2 8.21 5.44 4.97
N PHE A 3 7.08 5.58 5.66
CA PHE A 3 5.77 5.58 5.01
C PHE A 3 5.73 6.71 3.99
N TYR A 4 5.42 6.35 2.75
CA TYR A 4 5.43 7.28 1.64
C TYR A 4 4.02 7.56 1.12
N GLY A 5 3.14 6.56 1.18
CA GLY A 5 1.76 6.71 0.78
C GLY A 5 0.98 5.42 0.93
N GLN A 6 -0.32 5.54 0.72
CA GLN A 6 -1.24 4.41 0.70
C GLN A 6 -1.99 4.35 -0.62
N LEU A 7 -2.31 3.14 -1.06
CA LEU A 7 -3.26 2.87 -2.13
C LEU A 7 -4.46 2.19 -1.51
N ASP A 8 -5.64 2.75 -1.74
CA ASP A 8 -6.89 2.28 -1.17
C ASP A 8 -7.76 1.62 -2.23
N SER A 9 -8.73 0.83 -1.79
CA SER A 9 -9.85 0.42 -2.61
C SER A 9 -10.63 1.66 -3.08
N ILE A 10 -11.05 1.68 -4.34
CA ILE A 10 -11.65 2.87 -4.96
C ILE A 10 -13.18 2.74 -5.02
N ASN A 11 -13.65 1.56 -5.42
CA ASN A 11 -15.05 1.19 -5.56
C ASN A 11 -15.15 -0.33 -5.72
N ASP A 12 -16.35 -0.84 -6.00
CA ASP A 12 -16.62 -2.28 -6.13
C ASP A 12 -15.85 -2.96 -7.29
N ASP A 13 -15.51 -2.22 -8.34
CA ASP A 13 -14.74 -2.73 -9.48
C ASP A 13 -13.22 -2.79 -9.17
N PHE A 14 -12.77 -1.95 -8.25
CA PHE A 14 -11.36 -1.78 -7.87
C PHE A 14 -11.21 -1.88 -6.35
N ILE A 15 -11.60 -3.04 -5.82
CA ILE A 15 -11.50 -3.40 -4.40
C ILE A 15 -10.34 -4.37 -4.16
N ILE A 16 -9.52 -4.08 -3.16
CA ILE A 16 -8.38 -4.90 -2.78
C ILE A 16 -8.84 -5.87 -1.69
N GLY A 17 -9.19 -7.12 -2.05
CA GLY A 17 -9.73 -8.05 -1.06
C GLY A 17 -11.07 -7.54 -0.49
N ASP A 18 -11.21 -7.50 0.83
CA ASP A 18 -12.40 -6.97 1.53
C ASP A 18 -12.15 -5.51 1.97
N CYS A 19 -12.24 -4.56 1.03
CA CYS A 19 -11.93 -3.13 1.25
C CYS A 19 -10.52 -2.90 1.83
N GLY A 20 -9.54 -3.67 1.39
CA GLY A 20 -8.16 -3.59 1.85
C GLY A 20 -7.39 -2.38 1.32
N MET A 21 -6.21 -2.20 1.89
CA MET A 21 -5.27 -1.12 1.58
C MET A 21 -3.85 -1.65 1.39
N ILE A 22 -3.08 -0.98 0.54
CA ILE A 22 -1.64 -1.20 0.40
C ILE A 22 -0.90 -0.01 0.98
N TYR A 23 -0.02 -0.26 1.95
CA TYR A 23 0.91 0.73 2.48
C TYR A 23 2.24 0.64 1.75
N VAL A 24 2.72 1.77 1.24
CA VAL A 24 4.00 1.88 0.52
C VAL A 24 5.01 2.59 1.39
N PHE A 25 6.17 1.97 1.54
CA PHE A 25 7.31 2.50 2.28
C PHE A 25 8.50 2.65 1.34
N VAL A 26 9.26 3.73 1.50
CA VAL A 26 10.47 4.03 0.71
C VAL A 26 11.68 4.13 1.65
N CYS A 27 12.82 3.58 1.26
CA CYS A 27 14.11 3.88 1.85
C CYS A 27 14.81 4.95 1.02
N PHE A 28 15.03 6.14 1.57
CA PHE A 28 15.71 7.21 0.82
C PHE A 28 17.23 7.04 0.73
N GLU A 29 17.82 6.10 1.48
CA GLU A 29 19.26 5.83 1.45
C GLU A 29 19.64 4.84 0.34
N CYS A 30 18.83 3.81 0.10
CA CYS A 30 19.09 2.77 -0.90
C CYS A 30 18.08 2.74 -2.07
N LEU A 31 17.08 3.63 -2.06
CA LEU A 31 16.02 3.73 -3.08
C LEU A 31 15.19 2.46 -3.26
N GLU A 32 15.10 1.62 -2.24
CA GLU A 32 14.22 0.45 -2.21
C GLU A 32 12.82 0.81 -1.70
N THR A 33 11.84 0.06 -2.16
CA THR A 33 10.46 0.15 -1.69
C THR A 33 10.02 -1.15 -1.04
N LYS A 34 9.08 -1.04 -0.09
CA LYS A 34 8.34 -2.18 0.47
C LYS A 34 6.87 -1.83 0.48
N SER A 35 6.05 -2.76 0.01
CA SER A 35 4.60 -2.65 0.05
C SER A 35 4.01 -3.72 0.95
N VAL A 36 3.04 -3.34 1.78
CA VAL A 36 2.30 -4.28 2.65
C VAL A 36 0.83 -4.17 2.31
N LEU A 37 0.23 -5.29 1.90
CA LEU A 37 -1.20 -5.41 1.72
C LEU A 37 -1.85 -5.79 3.05
N GLN A 38 -2.82 -5.00 3.47
CA GLN A 38 -3.71 -5.31 4.60
C GLN A 38 -5.12 -5.52 4.05
N SER A 39 -5.66 -6.70 4.27
CA SER A 39 -7.07 -7.05 4.03
C SER A 39 -7.52 -7.96 5.18
N TYR A 40 -8.80 -7.90 5.54
CA TYR A 40 -9.45 -8.88 6.39
C TYR A 40 -9.77 -10.16 5.60
#